data_AF-A0A967SDD2-F1
#
_entry.id   AF-A0A967SDD2-F1
#
_cell.length_a   1.000
_cell.length_b   1.000
_cell.length_c   1.000
_cell.angle_alpha   90.00
_cell.angle_beta   90.00
_cell.angle_gamma   90.00
#
_symmetry.space_group_name_H-M   'P 1'
#
loop_
_entity.id
_entity.type
_entity.pdbx_description
1 polymer ?
#
loop_
_entity_poly.entity_id
_entity_poly.type
_entity_poly.pdbx_seq_one_letter_code
_entity_poly.pdbx_strand_id
1 'polypeptide(L)'
;GKGEPPERPLGLSLLIWLLWFWAGAIGLVFLGFAVGDGPVMMSGRAVPRGEALEALLPVLVPMGLAVIGAALALGLRRTWARPAVLLPFALTALGPALTGVGATSGGDIAMAALVLVPVIGALVWYLYFGSGPAAYFEA
;
A
#
# COMPACT_ATOMS: atom_id res chain seq x y z
N GLY A 1 -4.86 -29.65 25.74
CA GLY A 1 -5.56 -29.89 24.47
C GLY A 1 -5.10 -28.84 23.49
N LYS A 2 -4.55 -29.23 22.33
CA LYS A 2 -4.17 -28.29 21.28
C LYS A 2 -5.47 -27.79 20.65
N GLY A 3 -5.99 -26.67 21.16
CA GLY A 3 -7.07 -25.96 20.50
C GLY A 3 -6.64 -25.64 19.08
N GLU A 4 -7.54 -25.81 18.12
CA GLU A 4 -7.28 -25.45 16.74
C GLU A 4 -6.74 -24.01 16.68
N PRO A 5 -5.72 -23.74 15.85
CA PRO A 5 -5.22 -22.38 15.70
C PRO A 5 -6.42 -21.51 15.31
N PRO A 6 -6.63 -20.37 15.98
CA PRO A 6 -7.79 -19.53 15.74
C PRO A 6 -7.90 -19.22 14.25
N GLU A 7 -9.08 -19.50 13.71
CA GLU A 7 -9.37 -19.32 12.30
C GLU A 7 -9.11 -17.86 11.92
N ARG A 8 -8.35 -17.63 10.84
CA ARG A 8 -7.96 -16.27 10.46
C ARG A 8 -9.22 -15.48 10.06
N PRO A 9 -9.50 -14.31 10.67
CA PRO A 9 -10.64 -13.50 10.31
C PRO A 9 -10.64 -13.17 8.81
N LEU A 10 -11.80 -13.31 8.15
CA LEU A 10 -11.95 -13.08 6.71
C LEU A 10 -11.41 -11.71 6.26
N GLY A 11 -11.64 -10.66 7.04
CA GLY A 11 -11.13 -9.33 6.72
C GLY A 11 -9.60 -9.23 6.75
N LEU A 12 -8.92 -10.05 7.58
CA LEU A 12 -7.45 -10.10 7.64
C LEU A 12 -6.91 -10.87 6.43
N SER A 13 -7.58 -11.95 6.02
CA SER A 13 -7.27 -12.69 4.80
C SER A 13 -7.43 -11.82 3.54
N LEU A 14 -8.53 -11.06 3.44
CA LEU A 14 -8.75 -10.11 2.35
C LEU A 14 -7.70 -9.00 2.32
N LEU A 15 -7.29 -8.50 3.49
CA LEU A 15 -6.27 -7.47 3.59
C LEU A 15 -4.89 -7.97 3.14
N ILE A 16 -4.50 -9.19 3.54
CA ILE A 16 -3.27 -9.83 3.06
C ILE A 16 -3.32 -10.02 1.55
N TRP A 17 -4.45 -10.53 1.03
CA TRP A 17 -4.65 -10.72 -0.39
C TRP A 17 -4.51 -9.40 -1.16
N LEU A 18 -5.13 -8.33 -0.66
CA LEU A 18 -5.05 -7.00 -1.26
C LEU A 18 -3.61 -6.47 -1.28
N LEU A 19 -2.86 -6.64 -0.19
CA LEU A 19 -1.46 -6.23 -0.14
C LEU A 19 -0.59 -7.02 -1.13
N TRP A 20 -0.79 -8.34 -1.26
CA TRP A 20 -0.09 -9.12 -2.27
C TRP A 20 -0.45 -8.72 -3.70
N PHE A 21 -1.72 -8.43 -3.95
CA PHE A 21 -2.18 -7.89 -5.23
C PHE A 21 -1.48 -6.57 -5.57
N TRP A 22 -1.40 -5.64 -4.61
CA TRP A 22 -0.68 -4.37 -4.76
C TRP A 22 0.83 -4.57 -5.00
N ALA A 23 1.47 -5.47 -4.26
CA ALA A 23 2.88 -5.80 -4.48
C ALA A 23 3.11 -6.33 -5.90
N GLY A 24 2.22 -7.20 -6.38
CA GLY A 24 2.23 -7.70 -7.76
C GLY A 24 2.07 -6.58 -8.78
N ALA A 25 1.12 -5.65 -8.57
CA ALA A 25 0.91 -4.51 -9.46
C ALA A 25 2.15 -3.61 -9.55
N ILE A 26 2.79 -3.30 -8.42
CA ILE A 26 4.05 -2.52 -8.38
C ILE A 26 5.16 -3.28 -9.13
N GLY A 27 5.25 -4.60 -8.94
CA GLY A 27 6.20 -5.45 -9.68
C GLY A 27 5.97 -5.40 -11.19
N LEU A 28 4.71 -5.43 -11.65
CA LEU A 28 4.35 -5.30 -13.06
C LEU A 28 4.72 -3.93 -13.62
N VAL A 29 4.58 -2.85 -12.85
CA VAL A 29 5.03 -1.51 -13.26
C VAL A 29 6.55 -1.52 -13.51
N PHE A 30 7.34 -2.05 -12.56
CA PHE A 30 8.79 -2.16 -12.73
C PHE A 30 9.18 -3.08 -13.88
N LEU A 31 8.46 -4.17 -14.11
CA LEU A 31 8.68 -5.05 -15.25
C LEU A 31 8.37 -4.35 -16.57
N GLY A 32 7.26 -3.61 -16.63
CA GLY A 32 6.87 -2.82 -17.79
C GLY A 32 7.88 -1.72 -18.12
N PHE A 33 8.46 -1.10 -17.09
CA PHE A 33 9.68 -0.33 -17.28
C PHE A 33 10.75 -1.25 -17.82
N ALA A 34 11.29 -2.23 -17.08
CA ALA A 34 12.42 -3.08 -17.46
C ALA A 34 12.43 -3.55 -18.93
N VAL A 35 11.29 -4.02 -19.44
CA VAL A 35 11.14 -4.63 -20.78
C VAL A 35 10.78 -3.61 -21.89
N GLY A 36 10.32 -2.40 -21.53
CA GLY A 36 9.75 -1.44 -22.49
C GLY A 36 10.76 -0.61 -23.28
N ASP A 37 10.75 -0.80 -24.60
CA ASP A 37 11.23 0.08 -25.68
C ASP A 37 10.51 1.44 -25.81
N GLY A 38 10.98 2.53 -25.18
CA GLY A 38 10.56 3.89 -25.57
C GLY A 38 9.89 4.77 -24.49
N PRO A 39 9.35 5.95 -24.88
CA PRO A 39 8.75 6.91 -23.95
C PRO A 39 7.44 6.38 -23.35
N VAL A 40 7.19 6.74 -22.09
CA VAL A 40 6.01 6.30 -21.34
C VAL A 40 4.99 7.43 -21.28
N MET A 41 3.70 7.10 -21.44
CA MET A 41 2.63 8.08 -21.29
C MET A 41 2.37 8.37 -19.81
N MET A 42 2.63 9.61 -19.39
CA MET A 42 2.32 10.13 -18.06
C MET A 42 1.48 11.39 -18.20
N SER A 43 0.32 11.43 -17.55
CA SER A 43 -0.58 12.60 -17.52
C SER A 43 -0.87 13.18 -18.92
N GLY A 44 -1.03 12.30 -19.93
CA GLY A 44 -1.32 12.67 -21.32
C GLY A 44 -0.11 13.16 -22.14
N ARG A 45 1.12 13.05 -21.61
CA ARG A 45 2.36 13.40 -22.32
C ARG A 45 3.28 12.20 -22.44
N ALA A 46 4.00 12.10 -23.55
CA ALA A 46 5.08 11.13 -23.71
C ALA A 46 6.31 11.65 -22.98
N VAL A 47 6.71 10.97 -21.91
CA VAL A 47 7.85 11.33 -21.06
C VAL A 47 8.97 10.30 -21.28
N PRO A 48 10.24 10.73 -21.40
CA PRO A 48 11.37 9.81 -21.45
C PRO A 48 11.36 8.86 -20.25
N ARG A 49 11.70 7.60 -20.50
CA ARG A 49 11.62 6.55 -19.48
C ARG A 49 12.45 6.84 -18.23
N GLY A 50 13.66 7.41 -18.41
CA GLY A 50 14.52 7.80 -17.28
C GLY A 50 13.86 8.82 -16.37
N GLU A 51 13.30 9.89 -16.95
CA GLU A 51 12.57 10.93 -16.21
C GLU A 51 11.32 10.37 -15.52
N ALA A 52 10.56 9.52 -16.20
CA ALA A 52 9.40 8.84 -15.62
C ALA A 52 9.80 7.94 -14.44
N LEU A 53 10.93 7.25 -14.55
CA LEU A 53 11.46 6.39 -13.50
C LEU A 53 11.95 7.22 -12.30
N GLU A 54 12.68 8.30 -12.54
CA GLU A 54 13.15 9.23 -11.50
C GLU A 54 11.99 9.87 -10.72
N ALA A 55 10.89 10.19 -11.41
CA ALA A 55 9.69 10.72 -10.77
C ALA A 55 8.95 9.66 -9.93
N LEU A 56 8.89 8.40 -10.39
CA LEU A 56 8.13 7.35 -9.72
C LEU A 56 8.91 6.59 -8.64
N LEU A 57 10.21 6.40 -8.79
CA LEU A 57 11.05 5.63 -7.87
C LEU A 57 10.86 6.05 -6.40
N PRO A 58 10.91 7.37 -6.08
CA PRO A 58 10.79 7.84 -4.71
C PRO A 58 9.45 7.51 -4.05
N VAL A 59 8.39 7.24 -4.84
CA VAL A 59 7.08 6.81 -4.32
C VAL A 59 6.98 5.29 -4.34
N LEU A 60 7.21 4.67 -5.49
CA LEU A 60 6.93 3.25 -5.71
C LEU A 60 7.86 2.34 -4.90
N VAL A 61 9.12 2.70 -4.69
CA VAL A 61 10.06 1.86 -3.93
C VAL A 61 9.68 1.81 -2.44
N PRO A 62 9.53 2.95 -1.72
CA PRO A 62 9.10 2.90 -0.32
C PRO A 62 7.73 2.25 -0.16
N MET A 63 6.81 2.51 -1.09
CA MET A 63 5.46 1.97 -1.05
C MET A 63 5.44 0.46 -1.30
N GLY A 64 6.20 -0.04 -2.27
CA GLY A 64 6.35 -1.48 -2.52
C GLY A 64 6.94 -2.20 -1.31
N LEU A 65 8.00 -1.64 -0.71
CA LEU A 65 8.57 -2.17 0.53
C LEU A 65 7.57 -2.18 1.68
N ALA A 66 6.80 -1.12 1.85
CA ALA A 66 5.77 -1.03 2.88
C ALA A 66 4.67 -2.09 2.67
N VAL A 67 4.21 -2.28 1.43
CA VAL A 67 3.17 -3.25 1.10
C VAL A 67 3.65 -4.67 1.38
N ILE A 68 4.85 -5.03 0.93
CA ILE A 68 5.46 -6.34 1.17
C ILE A 68 5.69 -6.56 2.67
N GLY A 69 6.24 -5.56 3.36
CA GLY A 69 6.46 -5.60 4.80
C GLY A 69 5.17 -5.81 5.59
N ALA A 70 4.10 -5.09 5.23
CA ALA A 70 2.78 -5.24 5.83
C ALA A 70 2.18 -6.63 5.57
N ALA A 71 2.25 -7.13 4.33
CA ALA A 71 1.75 -8.45 3.96
C ALA A 71 2.47 -9.56 4.74
N LEU A 72 3.80 -9.47 4.85
CA LEU A 72 4.61 -10.41 5.62
C LEU A 72 4.32 -10.31 7.12
N ALA A 73 4.21 -9.10 7.67
CA ALA A 73 3.93 -8.88 9.09
C ALA A 73 2.58 -9.48 9.50
N LEU A 74 1.53 -9.26 8.69
CA LEU A 74 0.21 -9.86 8.86
C LEU A 74 0.25 -11.39 8.67
N GLY A 75 1.04 -11.84 7.70
CA GLY A 75 1.32 -13.25 7.44
C GLY A 75 1.87 -13.98 8.67
N LEU A 76 2.85 -13.35 9.32
CA LEU A 76 3.59 -13.86 10.48
C LEU A 76 2.92 -13.59 11.83
N ARG A 77 1.70 -13.04 11.85
CA ARG A 77 0.93 -12.74 13.08
C ARG A 77 1.69 -11.86 14.08
N ARG A 78 2.53 -10.93 13.62
CA ARG A 78 3.28 -10.06 14.54
C ARG A 78 2.38 -8.95 15.08
N THR A 79 2.48 -8.64 16.37
CA THR A 79 1.69 -7.56 17.01
C THR A 79 1.98 -6.18 16.42
N TRP A 80 3.22 -5.94 15.99
CA TRP A 80 3.61 -4.73 15.25
C TRP A 80 3.06 -4.66 13.82
N ALA A 81 2.42 -5.73 13.30
CA ALA A 81 1.77 -5.72 12.00
C ALA A 81 0.59 -4.75 11.96
N ARG A 82 -0.10 -4.54 13.09
CA ARG A 82 -1.27 -3.65 13.19
C ARG A 82 -0.94 -2.21 12.73
N PRO A 83 0.09 -1.53 13.25
CA PRO A 83 0.49 -0.23 12.74
C PRO A 83 1.17 -0.31 11.37
N ALA A 84 1.93 -1.37 11.07
CA ALA A 84 2.69 -1.48 9.82
C ALA A 84 1.81 -1.48 8.57
N VAL A 85 0.59 -2.02 8.68
CA VAL A 85 -0.39 -2.05 7.59
C VAL A 85 -0.89 -0.66 7.20
N LEU A 86 -0.78 0.32 8.09
CA LEU A 86 -1.14 1.71 7.78
C LEU A 86 -0.08 2.41 6.94
N LEU A 87 1.15 1.89 6.95
CA LEU A 87 2.31 2.52 6.33
C LEU A 87 2.19 2.64 4.79
N PRO A 88 1.74 1.61 4.05
CA PRO A 88 1.39 1.75 2.64
C PRO A 88 0.39 2.88 2.36
N PHE A 89 -0.70 2.96 3.15
CA PHE A 89 -1.75 3.96 2.93
C PHE A 89 -1.26 5.38 3.25
N ALA A 90 -0.46 5.53 4.30
CA ALA A 90 0.18 6.79 4.65
C ALA A 90 1.13 7.25 3.55
N LEU A 91 1.94 6.33 2.99
CA LEU A 91 2.83 6.64 1.86
C LEU A 91 2.06 6.99 0.60
N THR A 92 0.94 6.33 0.29
CA THR A 92 0.07 6.71 -0.83
C THR A 92 -0.51 8.11 -0.64
N ALA A 93 -0.91 8.47 0.59
CA ALA A 93 -1.47 9.78 0.89
C ALA A 93 -0.43 10.90 0.82
N LEU A 94 0.80 10.65 1.27
CA LEU A 94 1.87 11.66 1.36
C LEU A 94 2.80 11.68 0.14
N GLY A 95 2.88 10.60 -0.63
CA GLY A 95 3.78 10.44 -1.77
C GLY A 95 3.72 11.58 -2.79
N PRO A 96 2.51 12.02 -3.22
CA PRO A 96 2.38 13.15 -4.15
C PRO A 96 2.89 14.48 -3.58
N ALA A 97 2.75 14.70 -2.27
CA ALA A 97 3.23 15.90 -1.59
C ALA A 97 4.75 15.88 -1.41
N LEU A 98 5.34 14.71 -1.17
CA LEU A 98 6.78 14.53 -0.95
C LEU A 98 7.60 14.59 -2.26
N THR A 99 7.00 14.23 -3.39
CA THR A 99 7.69 14.18 -4.69
C THR A 99 7.49 15.42 -5.55
N GLY A 100 6.67 16.37 -5.10
CA GLY A 100 6.35 17.58 -5.89
C GLY A 100 5.48 17.32 -7.12
N VAL A 101 5.21 16.05 -7.46
CA VAL A 101 4.37 15.63 -8.60
C VAL A 101 2.90 16.07 -8.40
N GLY A 102 2.45 16.20 -7.15
CA GLY A 102 1.11 16.71 -6.82
C GLY A 102 1.01 18.23 -6.65
N ALA A 103 2.12 18.97 -6.67
CA ALA A 103 2.13 20.41 -6.38
C ALA A 103 1.51 21.26 -7.51
N THR A 104 1.35 20.71 -8.71
CA THR A 104 0.77 21.43 -9.86
C THR A 104 -0.77 21.42 -9.88
N SER A 105 -1.42 20.62 -9.04
CA SER A 105 -2.89 20.52 -8.97
C SER A 105 -3.32 20.24 -7.54
N GLY A 106 -3.46 21.30 -6.74
CA GLY A 106 -3.95 21.20 -5.35
C GLY A 106 -5.28 20.43 -5.19
N GLY A 107 -6.04 20.23 -6.28
CA GLY A 107 -7.22 19.37 -6.31
C GLY A 107 -6.95 17.86 -6.22
N ASP A 108 -5.83 17.36 -6.75
CA ASP A 108 -5.55 15.91 -6.79
C ASP A 108 -5.14 15.39 -5.40
N ILE A 109 -4.40 16.20 -4.64
CA ILE A 109 -4.04 15.90 -3.24
C ILE A 109 -5.28 15.90 -2.35
N ALA A 110 -6.19 16.86 -2.55
CA ALA A 110 -7.44 16.94 -1.79
C ALA A 110 -8.38 15.76 -2.07
N MET A 111 -8.47 15.32 -3.33
CA MET A 111 -9.24 14.12 -3.70
C MET A 111 -8.61 12.84 -3.15
N ALA A 112 -7.29 12.68 -3.23
CA ALA A 112 -6.59 11.54 -2.63
C ALA A 112 -6.83 11.48 -1.11
N ALA A 113 -6.76 12.62 -0.42
CA ALA A 113 -7.05 12.70 1.02
C ALA A 113 -8.52 12.34 1.34
N LEU A 114 -9.49 12.85 0.58
CA LEU A 114 -10.91 12.55 0.77
C LEU A 114 -11.24 11.06 0.63
N VAL A 115 -10.53 10.35 -0.25
CA VAL A 115 -10.72 8.90 -0.47
C VAL A 115 -9.93 8.07 0.54
N LEU A 116 -8.70 8.46 0.87
CA LEU A 116 -7.81 7.66 1.72
C LEU A 116 -8.13 7.80 3.22
N VAL A 117 -8.55 8.98 3.69
CA VAL A 117 -8.90 9.20 5.10
C VAL A 117 -9.96 8.22 5.63
N PRO A 118 -11.13 8.02 4.98
CA PRO A 118 -12.12 7.07 5.46
C PRO A 118 -11.63 5.62 5.37
N VAL A 119 -10.83 5.28 4.35
CA VAL A 119 -10.23 3.93 4.21
C VAL A 119 -9.26 3.65 5.35
N ILE A 120 -8.36 4.60 5.66
CA ILE A 120 -7.43 4.51 6.78
C ILE A 120 -8.20 4.43 8.10
N GLY A 121 -9.23 5.25 8.29
CA GLY A 121 -10.08 5.24 9.48
C GLY A 121 -10.77 3.88 9.70
N ALA A 122 -11.35 3.30 8.64
CA ALA A 122 -11.96 1.97 8.69
C ALA A 122 -10.93 0.86 8.99
N LEU A 123 -9.74 0.97 8.42
CA LEU A 123 -8.63 0.04 8.67
C LEU A 123 -8.16 0.10 10.13
N VAL A 124 -7.96 1.30 10.67
CA VAL A 124 -7.61 1.52 12.08
C VAL A 124 -8.70 0.94 12.99
N TRP A 125 -9.96 1.23 12.70
CA TRP A 125 -11.08 0.69 13.46
C TRP A 125 -11.08 -0.85 13.46
N TYR A 126 -11.01 -1.46 12.28
CA TYR A 126 -10.99 -2.91 12.13
C TYR A 126 -9.79 -3.56 12.83
N LEU A 127 -8.58 -3.03 12.64
CA LEU A 127 -7.35 -3.62 13.17
C LEU A 127 -7.24 -3.49 14.69
N TYR A 128 -7.72 -2.40 15.29
CA TYR A 128 -7.53 -2.11 16.72
C TYR A 128 -8.76 -2.39 17.57
N PHE A 129 -9.96 -2.17 17.03
CA PHE A 129 -11.22 -2.28 17.78
C PHE A 129 -12.09 -3.47 17.31
N GLY A 130 -11.73 -4.13 16.21
CA GLY A 130 -12.36 -5.37 15.79
C GLY A 130 -12.01 -6.53 16.72
N SER A 131 -13.04 -7.23 17.23
CA SER A 131 -12.87 -8.36 18.16
C SER A 131 -12.12 -9.55 17.54
N GLY A 132 -12.31 -9.80 16.23
CA GLY A 132 -11.61 -10.89 15.51
C GLY A 132 -10.10 -10.67 15.39
N PRO A 133 -9.64 -9.54 14.80
CA PRO A 133 -8.21 -9.24 14.68
C PRO A 133 -7.49 -9.15 16.03
N ALA A 134 -8.12 -8.56 17.06
CA ALA A 134 -7.52 -8.47 18.39
C ALA A 134 -7.21 -9.86 18.98
N ALA A 135 -8.21 -10.76 18.99
CA ALA A 135 -8.03 -12.12 19.46
C ALA A 135 -7.00 -12.92 18.61
N TYR A 136 -6.94 -12.66 17.30
CA TYR A 136 -6.01 -13.35 16.39
C TYR A 136 -4.53 -12.99 16.61
N PHE A 137 -4.23 -11.78 17.10
CA PHE A 137 -2.85 -11.36 17.42
C PHE A 137 -2.44 -11.67 18.88
N GLU A 138 -3.40 -11.98 19.74
CA GLU A 138 -3.19 -12.32 21.16
C GLU A 138 -3.09 -13.83 21.41
N ALA A 139 -3.47 -14.66 20.43
CA ALA A 139 -3.47 -16.13 20.47
C ALA A 139 -2.25 -16.76 19.77
#